data_AF-A0A2S7PKC6-F1
#
_entry.id   AF-A0A2S7PKC6-F1
#
_cell.length_a   1.000
_cell.length_b   1.000
_cell.length_c   1.000
_cell.angle_alpha   90.00
_cell.angle_beta   90.00
_cell.angle_gamma   90.00
#
_symmetry.space_group_name_H-M   'P 1'
#
loop_
_entity.id
_entity.type
_entity.pdbx_description
1 polymer ?
#
loop_
_entity_poly.entity_id
_entity_poly.type
_entity_poly.pdbx_seq_one_letter_code
_entity_poly.pdbx_strand_id
1 'polypeptide(L)'
;MRSAVGESVAAKSSILGKGRLKLHKGLSKAESAILIQSRTGRTSCAHFLNIRGVPGYESPVCTHCYTGAETVEHILLHCSAERARRQWRGGTTITELLDSPDRTQQVAKWLIQSGRFEHFRLANQLQYE
;
A
#
# COMPACT_ATOMS: atom_id res chain seq x y z
N MET A 1 -18.29 11.28 14.61
CA MET A 1 -16.85 11.21 14.95
C MET A 1 -16.07 11.16 13.66
N ARG A 2 -15.18 12.14 13.40
CA ARG A 2 -14.39 12.20 12.17
C ARG A 2 -13.34 11.09 12.21
N SER A 3 -13.51 10.03 11.42
CA SER A 3 -12.49 8.99 11.28
C SER A 3 -11.18 9.62 10.85
N ALA A 4 -10.12 9.33 11.60
CA ALA A 4 -8.76 9.72 11.24
C ALA A 4 -8.50 9.29 9.79
N VAL A 5 -8.06 10.27 9.02
CA VAL A 5 -7.81 10.21 7.59
C VAL A 5 -6.96 8.97 7.27
N GLY A 6 -7.27 8.24 6.20
CA GLY A 6 -6.29 7.37 5.54
C GLY A 6 -5.16 8.26 5.03
N GLU A 7 -4.18 8.53 5.90
CA GLU A 7 -3.21 9.60 5.69
C GLU A 7 -2.21 9.22 4.60
N SER A 8 -2.13 10.07 3.59
CA SER A 8 -1.10 10.02 2.56
C SER A 8 0.28 10.10 3.21
N VAL A 9 1.06 9.02 3.13
CA VAL A 9 2.48 9.01 3.51
C VAL A 9 3.26 10.06 2.73
N ALA A 10 2.91 10.28 1.46
CA ALA A 10 3.49 11.32 0.63
C ALA A 10 3.26 12.74 1.19
N ALA A 11 2.19 12.97 1.95
CA ALA A 11 1.93 14.27 2.59
C ALA A 11 2.73 14.47 3.90
N LYS A 12 3.16 13.38 4.54
CA LYS A 12 3.96 13.37 5.78
C LYS A 12 5.46 13.15 5.54
N SER A 13 5.83 12.75 4.33
CA SER A 13 7.20 12.43 3.92
C SER A 13 8.12 13.66 4.01
N SER A 14 9.21 13.55 4.77
CA SER A 14 10.32 14.52 4.80
C SER A 14 11.19 14.50 3.54
N ILE A 15 10.98 13.53 2.63
CA ILE A 15 11.73 13.42 1.36
C ILE A 15 11.26 14.50 0.37
N LEU A 16 12.00 15.60 0.34
CA LEU A 16 11.83 16.69 -0.63
C LEU A 16 12.68 16.47 -1.90
N GLY A 17 12.18 16.94 -3.05
CA GLY A 17 12.97 17.07 -4.30
C GLY A 17 13.52 15.76 -4.90
N LYS A 18 14.77 15.81 -5.42
CA LYS A 18 15.46 14.71 -6.14
C LYS A 18 15.52 13.39 -5.35
N GLY A 19 15.38 13.43 -4.02
CA GLY A 19 15.30 12.24 -3.17
C GLY A 19 14.12 11.32 -3.52
N ARG A 20 13.00 11.88 -4.01
CA ARG A 20 11.82 11.10 -4.41
C ARG A 20 12.10 10.23 -5.63
N LEU A 21 12.92 10.69 -6.58
CA LEU A 21 13.29 9.89 -7.76
C LEU A 21 14.13 8.67 -7.39
N LYS A 22 14.93 8.75 -6.31
CA LYS A 22 15.73 7.63 -5.83
C LYS A 22 14.86 6.44 -5.39
N LEU A 23 13.65 6.70 -4.89
CA LEU A 23 12.70 5.65 -4.48
C LEU A 23 12.21 4.77 -5.65
N HIS A 24 12.31 5.30 -6.88
CA HIS A 24 11.84 4.64 -8.11
C HIS A 24 12.98 4.04 -8.93
N LYS A 25 14.24 4.23 -8.52
CA LYS A 25 15.39 3.72 -9.25
C LYS A 25 15.41 2.20 -9.19
N GLY A 26 15.41 1.55 -10.35
CA GLY A 26 15.44 0.09 -10.46
C GLY A 26 14.08 -0.61 -10.28
N LEU A 27 13.01 0.16 -10.03
CA LEU A 27 11.66 -0.38 -9.94
C LEU A 27 11.07 -0.53 -11.35
N SER A 28 10.34 -1.62 -11.56
CA SER A 28 9.49 -1.76 -12.73
C SER A 28 8.37 -0.72 -12.74
N LYS A 29 7.67 -0.59 -13.87
CA LYS A 29 6.52 0.33 -13.98
C LYS A 29 5.42 -0.01 -12.98
N ALA A 30 5.15 -1.31 -12.77
CA ALA A 30 4.14 -1.77 -11.82
C ALA A 30 4.56 -1.46 -10.37
N GLU A 31 5.81 -1.76 -10.01
CA GLU A 31 6.37 -1.47 -8.68
C GLU A 31 6.34 0.04 -8.38
N SER A 32 6.72 0.87 -9.35
CA SER A 32 6.65 2.32 -9.20
C SER A 32 5.21 2.82 -9.05
N ALA A 33 4.27 2.27 -9.82
CA ALA A 33 2.87 2.67 -9.77
C ALA A 33 2.23 2.30 -8.42
N ILE A 34 2.43 1.08 -7.92
CA ILE A 34 1.87 0.67 -6.63
C ILE A 34 2.49 1.45 -5.47
N LEU A 35 3.79 1.79 -5.56
CA LEU A 35 4.44 2.64 -4.57
C LEU A 35 3.84 4.05 -4.54
N ILE A 36 3.59 4.67 -5.69
CA ILE A 36 2.94 5.99 -5.77
C ILE A 36 1.52 5.94 -5.20
N GLN A 37 0.72 4.96 -5.61
CA GLN A 37 -0.64 4.78 -5.12
C GLN A 37 -0.65 4.58 -3.59
N SER A 38 0.23 3.73 -3.09
CA SER A 38 0.41 3.44 -1.66
C SER A 38 0.79 4.68 -0.86
N ARG A 39 1.77 5.45 -1.34
CA ARG A 39 2.21 6.66 -0.65
C ARG A 39 1.15 7.75 -0.67
N THR A 40 0.37 7.86 -1.74
CA THR A 40 -0.66 8.90 -1.86
C THR A 40 -2.00 8.51 -1.23
N GLY A 41 -2.18 7.26 -0.84
CA GLY A 41 -3.45 6.70 -0.37
C GLY A 41 -4.51 6.55 -1.46
N ARG A 42 -4.19 6.89 -2.72
CA ARG A 42 -5.09 6.75 -3.88
C ARG A 42 -4.96 5.36 -4.45
N THR A 43 -5.69 4.42 -3.87
CA THR A 43 -5.54 2.97 -4.09
C THR A 43 -6.89 2.33 -4.37
N SER A 44 -6.90 1.04 -4.68
CA SER A 44 -8.13 0.24 -4.76
C SER A 44 -8.54 -0.41 -3.44
N CYS A 45 -7.95 -0.01 -2.31
CA CYS A 45 -8.38 -0.53 -1.00
C CYS A 45 -9.80 -0.08 -0.65
N ALA A 46 -10.54 -0.90 0.10
CA ALA A 46 -11.95 -0.64 0.42
C ALA A 46 -12.17 0.73 1.09
N HIS A 47 -11.26 1.18 1.96
CA HIS A 47 -11.37 2.50 2.58
C HIS A 47 -11.41 3.62 1.55
N PHE A 48 -10.48 3.63 0.58
CA PHE A 48 -10.44 4.69 -0.43
C PHE A 48 -11.67 4.64 -1.34
N LEU A 49 -12.07 3.46 -1.78
CA LEU A 49 -13.22 3.31 -2.68
C LEU A 49 -14.53 3.72 -1.99
N ASN A 50 -14.67 3.37 -0.70
CA ASN A 50 -15.81 3.78 0.13
C ASN A 50 -15.93 5.30 0.27
N ILE A 51 -14.85 6.00 0.65
CA ILE A 51 -14.90 7.47 0.81
C ILE A 51 -15.14 8.21 -0.51
N ARG A 52 -14.90 7.55 -1.65
CA ARG A 52 -15.16 8.09 -2.99
C ARG A 52 -16.56 7.71 -3.52
N GLY A 53 -17.33 6.94 -2.77
CA GLY A 53 -18.70 6.55 -3.15
C GLY A 53 -18.75 5.58 -4.34
N VAL A 54 -17.75 4.72 -4.49
CA VAL A 54 -17.73 3.71 -5.57
C VAL A 54 -18.77 2.62 -5.27
N PRO A 55 -19.69 2.30 -6.21
CA PRO A 55 -20.65 1.22 -6.02
C PRO A 55 -19.97 -0.12 -5.73
N GLY A 56 -20.51 -0.90 -4.78
CA GLY A 56 -19.92 -2.17 -4.33
C GLY A 56 -18.87 -2.02 -3.20
N TYR A 57 -18.63 -0.79 -2.72
CA TYR A 57 -17.73 -0.49 -1.61
C TYR A 57 -18.44 0.36 -0.54
N GLU A 58 -19.56 -0.15 -0.03
CA GLU A 58 -20.38 0.53 0.97
C GLU A 58 -19.74 0.53 2.37
N SER A 59 -18.78 -0.36 2.59
CA SER A 59 -18.01 -0.46 3.83
C SER A 59 -16.52 -0.22 3.58
N PRO A 60 -15.82 0.57 4.42
CA PRO A 60 -14.38 0.71 4.34
C PRO A 60 -13.63 -0.48 4.97
N VAL A 61 -14.34 -1.42 5.62
CA VAL A 61 -13.75 -2.49 6.43
C VAL A 61 -13.03 -3.52 5.57
N CYS A 62 -11.84 -3.94 6.03
CA CYS A 62 -11.07 -5.03 5.43
C CYS A 62 -11.86 -6.34 5.48
N THR A 63 -12.19 -6.88 4.31
CA THR A 63 -12.95 -8.13 4.16
C THR A 63 -12.12 -9.38 4.48
N HIS A 64 -10.81 -9.25 4.61
CA HIS A 64 -9.92 -10.38 4.92
C HIS A 64 -9.73 -10.61 6.41
N CYS A 65 -9.91 -9.57 7.25
CA CYS A 65 -9.72 -9.71 8.70
C CYS A 65 -10.78 -9.03 9.56
N TYR A 66 -11.68 -8.22 8.98
CA TYR A 66 -12.84 -7.60 9.63
C TYR A 66 -12.55 -6.71 10.85
N THR A 67 -11.30 -6.28 11.06
CA THR A 67 -10.87 -5.58 12.29
C THR A 67 -10.70 -4.07 12.14
N GLY A 68 -10.79 -3.52 10.93
CA GLY A 68 -10.61 -2.09 10.69
C GLY A 68 -10.75 -1.71 9.23
N ALA A 69 -10.63 -0.40 8.95
CA ALA A 69 -10.66 0.12 7.59
C ALA A 69 -9.48 -0.43 6.77
N GLU A 70 -9.74 -0.89 5.55
CA GLU A 70 -8.71 -1.38 4.65
C GLU A 70 -7.95 -0.22 4.02
N THR A 71 -6.79 0.09 4.58
CA THR A 71 -5.79 1.00 4.01
C THR A 71 -4.52 0.22 3.67
N VAL A 72 -3.59 0.83 2.92
CA VAL A 72 -2.26 0.24 2.72
C VAL A 72 -1.52 0.06 4.04
N GLU A 73 -1.63 1.01 4.95
CA GLU A 73 -1.08 0.88 6.30
C GLU A 73 -1.68 -0.31 7.05
N HIS A 74 -3.00 -0.49 6.97
CA HIS A 74 -3.64 -1.66 7.52
C HIS A 74 -3.06 -2.95 6.92
N ILE A 75 -3.00 -3.07 5.60
CA ILE A 75 -2.45 -4.25 4.91
C ILE A 75 -1.00 -4.52 5.34
N LEU A 76 -0.16 -3.49 5.36
CA LEU A 76 1.26 -3.63 5.64
C LEU A 76 1.58 -3.83 7.13
N LEU A 77 0.81 -3.27 8.06
CA LEU A 77 1.18 -3.22 9.48
C LEU A 77 0.20 -3.94 10.40
N HIS A 78 -1.08 -4.00 10.08
CA HIS A 78 -2.12 -4.37 11.06
C HIS A 78 -2.96 -5.59 10.67
N CYS A 79 -3.10 -5.89 9.39
CA CYS A 79 -3.97 -6.96 8.91
C CYS A 79 -3.48 -8.31 9.45
N SER A 80 -4.34 -8.99 10.22
CA SER A 80 -4.04 -10.30 10.80
C SER A 80 -3.96 -11.39 9.71
N ALA A 81 -4.75 -11.27 8.65
CA ALA A 81 -4.71 -12.17 7.50
C ALA A 81 -3.36 -12.14 6.75
N GLU A 82 -2.66 -11.01 6.77
CA GLU A 82 -1.34 -10.87 6.14
C GLU A 82 -0.18 -11.11 7.12
N ARG A 83 -0.45 -11.36 8.41
CA ARG A 83 0.59 -11.44 9.44
C ARG A 83 1.69 -12.45 9.10
N ALA A 84 1.32 -13.64 8.63
CA ALA A 84 2.27 -14.69 8.28
C ALA A 84 3.01 -14.44 6.95
N ARG A 85 2.45 -13.59 6.06
CA ARG A 85 3.00 -13.31 4.73
C ARG A 85 3.96 -12.13 4.72
N ARG A 86 3.87 -11.22 5.69
CA ARG A 86 4.71 -10.02 5.77
C ARG A 86 6.18 -10.36 6.01
N GLN A 87 7.07 -9.64 5.33
CA GLN A 87 8.52 -9.88 5.36
C GLN A 87 9.30 -8.92 6.27
N TRP A 88 8.61 -8.04 6.99
CA TRP A 88 9.20 -7.08 7.92
C TRP A 88 8.74 -7.34 9.35
N ARG A 89 9.54 -6.86 10.31
CA ARG A 89 9.30 -7.09 11.74
C ARG A 89 8.18 -6.19 12.27
N GLY A 90 7.52 -6.66 13.34
CA GLY A 90 6.63 -5.81 14.14
C GLY A 90 7.35 -4.58 14.68
N GLY A 91 6.63 -3.46 14.80
CA GLY A 91 7.19 -2.16 15.18
C GLY A 91 7.74 -1.33 14.02
N THR A 92 7.80 -1.89 12.80
CA THR A 92 8.11 -1.11 11.59
C THR A 92 7.01 -0.09 11.31
N THR A 93 7.40 1.11 10.91
CA THR A 93 6.49 2.21 10.54
C THR A 93 6.18 2.22 9.04
N ILE A 94 5.07 2.85 8.66
CA ILE A 94 4.66 2.94 7.26
C ILE A 94 5.65 3.76 6.41
N THR A 95 6.26 4.79 7.00
CA THR A 95 7.29 5.63 6.36
C THR A 95 8.57 4.83 6.09
N GLU A 96 9.02 3.99 7.03
CA GLU A 96 10.16 3.11 6.78
C GLU A 96 9.93 2.16 5.61
N LEU A 97 8.70 1.68 5.41
CA LEU A 97 8.36 0.78 4.30
C LEU A 97 8.26 1.50 2.96
N LEU A 98 7.66 2.69 2.92
CA LEU A 98 7.29 3.36 1.67
C LEU A 98 8.21 4.53 1.27
N ASP A 99 9.05 5.02 2.18
CA ASP A 99 9.99 6.12 1.94
C ASP A 99 11.48 5.71 2.08
N SER A 100 11.79 4.44 2.32
CA SER A 100 13.19 3.96 2.30
C SER A 100 13.55 3.32 0.96
N PRO A 101 14.53 3.86 0.19
CA PRO A 101 14.97 3.26 -1.07
C PRO A 101 15.37 1.79 -0.96
N ASP A 102 15.88 1.38 0.21
CA ASP A 102 16.32 0.00 0.45
C ASP A 102 15.14 -0.97 0.65
N ARG A 103 13.95 -0.45 0.98
CA ARG A 103 12.75 -1.26 1.25
C ARG A 103 11.66 -1.12 0.21
N THR A 104 11.60 -0.01 -0.52
CA THR A 104 10.47 0.29 -1.42
C THR A 104 10.27 -0.77 -2.49
N GLN A 105 11.35 -1.33 -3.05
CA GLN A 105 11.22 -2.40 -4.05
C GLN A 105 10.64 -3.68 -3.44
N GLN A 106 11.16 -4.12 -2.28
CA GLN A 106 10.64 -5.30 -1.57
C GLN A 106 9.16 -5.13 -1.24
N VAL A 107 8.78 -3.96 -0.72
CA VAL A 107 7.38 -3.67 -0.34
C VAL A 107 6.48 -3.58 -1.56
N ALA A 108 6.92 -2.92 -2.63
CA ALA A 108 6.15 -2.82 -3.87
C ALA A 108 5.89 -4.20 -4.50
N LYS A 109 6.93 -5.03 -4.60
CA LYS A 109 6.82 -6.42 -5.05
C LYS A 109 5.85 -7.21 -4.17
N TRP A 110 5.99 -7.12 -2.85
CA TRP A 110 5.11 -7.82 -1.91
C TRP A 110 3.64 -7.39 -2.06
N LEU A 111 3.38 -6.10 -2.24
CA LEU A 111 2.02 -5.59 -2.46
C LEU A 111 1.41 -6.11 -3.76
N ILE A 112 2.18 -6.22 -4.84
CA ILE A 112 1.72 -6.83 -6.10
C ILE A 112 1.40 -8.30 -5.89
N GLN A 113 2.33 -9.07 -5.31
CA GLN A 113 2.16 -10.50 -5.02
C GLN A 113 1.10 -10.79 -3.95
N SER A 114 0.69 -9.79 -3.17
CA SER A 114 -0.32 -9.97 -2.13
C SER A 114 -1.67 -10.40 -2.70
N GLY A 115 -1.96 -10.04 -3.95
CA GLY A 115 -3.26 -10.23 -4.61
C GLY A 115 -4.33 -9.23 -4.16
N ARG A 116 -4.00 -8.27 -3.28
CA ARG A 116 -4.97 -7.30 -2.74
C ARG A 116 -5.38 -6.22 -3.75
N PHE A 117 -4.57 -6.01 -4.79
CA PHE A 117 -4.77 -4.95 -5.78
C PHE A 117 -5.01 -5.57 -7.15
N GLU A 118 -6.27 -5.90 -7.45
CA GLU A 118 -6.65 -6.67 -8.64
C GLU A 118 -6.13 -6.06 -9.96
N HIS A 119 -6.06 -4.73 -10.06
CA HIS A 119 -5.52 -4.06 -11.26
C HIS A 119 -4.02 -4.31 -11.50
N PHE A 120 -3.29 -4.89 -10.54
CA PHE A 120 -1.92 -5.37 -10.71
C PHE A 120 -1.82 -6.87 -11.00
N ARG A 121 -2.93 -7.61 -11.13
CA ARG A 121 -2.91 -9.06 -11.38
C ARG A 121 -2.09 -9.44 -12.61
N LEU A 122 -2.27 -8.76 -13.74
CA LEU A 122 -1.48 -9.03 -14.94
C LEU A 122 0.02 -8.74 -14.74
N ALA A 123 0.35 -7.68 -13.99
CA ALA A 123 1.75 -7.39 -13.67
C ALA A 123 2.35 -8.49 -12.80
N ASN A 124 1.58 -9.02 -11.84
CA ASN A 124 2.00 -10.16 -11.02
C ASN A 124 2.36 -11.37 -11.89
N GLN A 125 1.46 -11.72 -12.82
CA GLN A 125 1.61 -12.85 -13.74
C GLN A 125 2.83 -12.72 -14.66
N LEU A 126 3.12 -11.52 -15.16
CA LEU A 126 4.21 -11.31 -16.11
C LEU A 126 5.58 -11.18 -15.43
N GLN A 127 5.63 -10.84 -14.14
CA GLN A 127 6.88 -10.48 -13.46
C GLN A 127 7.31 -11.49 -12.39
N TYR A 128 6.38 -12.22 -11.78
CA TYR A 128 6.66 -13.01 -10.59
C TYR A 128 6.03 -14.40 -10.55
N GLU A 129 5.16 -14.74 -11.51
CA GLU A 129 4.67 -16.11 -11.76
C GLU A 129 5.43 -16.70 -12.96
#